data_AF-A0A6P0WV42-F1
#
_entry.id   AF-A0A6P0WV42-F1
#
_cell.length_a   1.000
_cell.length_b   1.000
_cell.length_c   1.000
_cell.angle_alpha   90.00
_cell.angle_beta   90.00
_cell.angle_gamma   90.00
#
_symmetry.space_group_name_H-M   'P 1'
#
loop_
_entity.id
_entity.type
_entity.pdbx_description
1 polymer ?
#
loop_
_entity_poly.entity_id
_entity_poly.type
_entity_poly.pdbx_seq_one_letter_code
_entity_poly.pdbx_strand_id
1 'polypeptide(L)'
;MKLRIALYQVRIITYNSLLPCNLLSYLLPSALCLLPYCSQSVSIQPNLILAIAAPTDLDSVVYQKVQEVLEKLAQSQSEQIELLPIVNPATPEAIDAVLEQQPHIFHFIGHGCLNNETGKEIGQIALVDDVFEEALWVDAGFFGGLFNRYRPGIVMLQACEGGMLSASQAFVGVASKIVQQNIPVVVAMQYEVSNITASCFAYRFYERLAQDDPVDLAAQNGRRAIANF
;
A
#
# COMPACT_ATOMS: atom_id res chain seq x y z
N MET A 1 -16.80 -18.00 -14.05
CA MET A 1 -17.17 -16.79 -13.27
C MET A 1 -16.12 -16.40 -12.23
N LYS A 2 -15.47 -17.35 -11.53
CA LYS A 2 -14.39 -17.08 -10.54
C LYS A 2 -13.16 -16.30 -11.07
N LEU A 3 -12.70 -16.61 -12.28
CA LEU A 3 -11.49 -15.98 -12.88
C LEU A 3 -11.60 -14.45 -13.09
N ARG A 4 -12.82 -13.92 -13.26
CA ARG A 4 -13.01 -12.48 -13.48
C ARG A 4 -12.96 -11.68 -12.18
N ILE A 5 -13.20 -12.27 -11.01
CA ILE A 5 -13.23 -11.51 -9.75
C ILE A 5 -11.80 -11.26 -9.23
N ALA A 6 -10.91 -12.24 -9.33
CA ALA A 6 -9.53 -12.12 -8.84
C ALA A 6 -8.69 -11.04 -9.55
N LEU A 7 -8.94 -10.78 -10.84
CA LEU A 7 -8.19 -9.78 -11.61
C LEU A 7 -8.49 -8.32 -11.20
N TYR A 8 -9.63 -8.06 -10.54
CA TYR A 8 -10.02 -6.72 -10.09
C TYR A 8 -9.81 -6.49 -8.60
N GLN A 9 -9.10 -7.38 -7.89
CA GLN A 9 -8.92 -7.24 -6.44
C GLN A 9 -7.86 -6.22 -6.02
N VAL A 10 -7.00 -5.79 -6.94
CA VAL A 10 -5.91 -4.84 -6.62
C VAL A 10 -5.82 -3.75 -7.66
N ARG A 11 -5.90 -2.50 -7.20
CA ARG A 11 -5.76 -1.29 -8.01
C ARG A 11 -4.40 -0.63 -7.72
N ILE A 12 -3.69 -0.28 -8.78
CA ILE A 12 -2.48 0.55 -8.71
C ILE A 12 -2.91 1.97 -9.05
N ILE A 13 -2.56 2.92 -8.18
CA ILE A 13 -2.81 4.35 -8.36
C ILE A 13 -1.46 5.05 -8.38
N THR A 14 -1.17 5.71 -9.50
CA THR A 14 0.02 6.55 -9.69
C THR A 14 -0.39 7.97 -9.99
N TYR A 15 0.51 8.94 -9.77
CA TYR A 15 0.24 10.36 -10.02
C TYR A 15 -0.29 10.60 -11.45
N ASN A 16 0.30 9.96 -12.45
CA ASN A 16 -0.09 10.10 -13.85
C ASN A 16 -1.42 9.41 -14.20
N SER A 17 -1.91 8.46 -13.38
CA SER A 17 -3.19 7.76 -13.61
C SER A 17 -4.43 8.55 -13.16
N LEU A 18 -4.23 9.66 -12.44
CA LEU A 18 -5.30 10.53 -11.92
C LEU A 18 -5.55 11.78 -12.78
N LEU A 19 -4.71 12.02 -13.78
CA LEU A 19 -4.92 13.08 -14.77
C LEU A 19 -5.86 12.55 -15.86
N PRO A 20 -6.95 13.26 -16.21
CA PRO A 20 -7.73 12.89 -17.38
C PRO A 20 -6.81 12.90 -18.61
N CYS A 21 -6.95 11.88 -19.45
CA CYS A 21 -6.11 11.60 -20.63
C CYS A 21 -6.05 12.74 -21.69
N ASN A 22 -6.62 13.92 -21.41
CA ASN A 22 -6.78 15.03 -22.34
C ASN A 22 -6.04 16.33 -21.94
N LEU A 23 -5.14 16.32 -20.96
CA LEU A 23 -4.42 17.54 -20.53
C LEU A 23 -2.90 17.54 -20.77
N LEU A 24 -2.34 16.54 -21.48
CA LEU A 24 -0.90 16.45 -21.76
C LEU A 24 -0.51 16.72 -23.22
N SER A 25 -1.41 17.23 -24.06
CA SER A 25 -1.11 17.50 -25.49
C SER A 25 -0.71 18.94 -25.81
N TYR A 26 -0.72 19.88 -24.86
CA TYR A 26 -0.36 21.27 -25.15
C TYR A 26 0.39 21.89 -23.98
N LEU A 27 1.72 21.81 -24.06
CA LEU A 27 2.71 22.80 -23.63
C LEU A 27 4.01 22.06 -23.30
N LEU A 28 4.88 21.92 -24.30
CA LEU A 28 6.32 22.20 -24.21
C LEU A 28 6.94 21.98 -25.61
N PRO A 29 7.66 22.96 -26.19
CA PRO A 29 8.38 22.77 -27.43
C PRO A 29 9.60 21.88 -27.19
N SER A 30 9.76 20.89 -28.07
CA SER A 30 10.99 20.19 -28.43
C SER A 30 12.29 20.74 -27.82
N ALA A 31 12.72 20.15 -26.71
CA ALA A 31 14.12 20.10 -26.33
C ALA A 31 14.51 18.62 -26.24
N LEU A 32 15.25 18.16 -27.23
CA LEU A 32 16.03 16.92 -27.17
C LEU A 32 16.96 17.02 -25.96
N CYS A 33 16.55 16.49 -24.82
CA CYS A 33 17.44 16.29 -23.68
C CYS A 33 18.12 14.93 -23.86
N LEU A 34 19.14 14.89 -24.74
CA LEU A 34 20.12 13.81 -24.78
C LEU A 34 21.09 14.00 -23.60
N LEU A 35 20.63 13.73 -22.39
CA LEU A 35 21.56 13.43 -21.29
C LEU A 35 21.76 11.92 -21.26
N PRO A 36 23.00 11.42 -21.28
CA PRO A 36 23.25 10.03 -20.96
C PRO A 36 22.85 9.86 -19.50
N TYR A 37 21.68 9.25 -19.25
CA TYR A 37 21.39 8.73 -17.92
C TYR A 37 22.42 7.61 -17.71
N CYS A 38 23.53 7.98 -17.08
CA CYS A 38 24.57 7.08 -16.65
C CYS A 38 23.90 6.14 -15.65
N SER A 39 23.39 5.01 -16.14
CA SER A 39 22.76 3.96 -15.36
C SER A 39 23.85 3.22 -14.59
N GLN A 40 24.38 3.86 -13.55
CA GLN A 40 24.88 3.09 -12.42
C GLN A 40 23.63 2.60 -11.68
N SER A 41 23.18 1.40 -12.04
CA SER A 41 22.17 0.67 -11.29
C SER A 41 22.79 0.30 -9.94
N VAL A 42 22.69 1.21 -8.97
CA VAL A 42 22.69 0.78 -7.58
C VAL A 42 21.38 0.02 -7.44
N SER A 43 21.43 -1.32 -7.52
CA SER A 43 20.31 -2.16 -7.09
C SER A 43 20.23 -1.95 -5.58
N ILE A 44 19.36 -1.01 -5.18
CA ILE A 44 19.10 -0.76 -3.78
C ILE A 44 18.19 -1.89 -3.35
N GLN A 45 18.62 -2.68 -2.38
CA GLN A 45 17.78 -3.69 -1.77
C GLN A 45 16.49 -3.02 -1.27
N PRO A 46 15.29 -3.36 -1.80
CA PRO A 46 14.03 -2.87 -1.25
C PRO A 46 13.93 -3.26 0.22
N ASN A 47 13.60 -2.29 1.07
CA ASN A 47 13.28 -2.52 2.47
C ASN A 47 11.79 -2.19 2.66
N LEU A 48 11.13 -3.06 3.40
CA LEU A 48 9.69 -3.09 3.55
C LEU A 48 9.37 -2.95 5.04
N ILE A 49 8.43 -2.07 5.36
CA ILE A 49 7.77 -2.08 6.65
C ILE A 49 6.36 -2.65 6.53
N LEU A 50 5.97 -3.48 7.50
CA LEU A 50 4.61 -3.94 7.69
C LEU A 50 4.03 -3.23 8.92
N ALA A 51 3.00 -2.41 8.71
CA ALA A 51 2.26 -1.70 9.76
C ALA A 51 0.85 -2.31 9.89
N ILE A 52 0.50 -2.73 11.09
CA ILE A 52 -0.75 -3.43 11.40
C ILE A 52 -1.55 -2.61 12.41
N ALA A 53 -2.74 -2.15 12.01
CA ALA A 53 -3.70 -1.54 12.92
C ALA A 53 -4.77 -2.57 13.29
N ALA A 54 -4.74 -3.06 14.52
CA ALA A 54 -5.72 -4.02 15.07
C ALA A 54 -6.33 -3.46 16.38
N PRO A 55 -7.13 -2.38 16.30
CA PRO A 55 -7.71 -1.77 17.49
C PRO A 55 -8.71 -2.70 18.19
N THR A 56 -8.85 -2.55 19.50
CA THR A 56 -9.60 -3.46 20.38
C THR A 56 -11.11 -3.31 20.31
N ASP A 57 -11.61 -2.18 19.83
CA ASP A 57 -13.03 -1.82 19.69
C ASP A 57 -13.63 -2.18 18.31
N LEU A 58 -12.84 -2.75 17.40
CA LEU A 58 -13.28 -3.21 16.08
C LEU A 58 -13.14 -4.73 15.92
N ASP A 59 -13.70 -5.25 14.82
CA ASP A 59 -13.53 -6.65 14.45
C ASP A 59 -12.05 -7.02 14.28
N SER A 60 -11.72 -8.29 14.55
CA SER A 60 -10.33 -8.76 14.53
C SER A 60 -9.68 -8.58 13.15
N VAL A 61 -8.50 -7.96 13.15
CA VAL A 61 -7.65 -7.87 11.96
C VAL A 61 -6.81 -9.12 11.84
N VAL A 62 -7.09 -9.92 10.81
CA VAL A 62 -6.28 -11.09 10.49
C VAL A 62 -5.12 -10.63 9.61
N TYR A 63 -3.88 -10.85 10.06
CA TYR A 63 -2.65 -10.45 9.34
C TYR A 63 -1.54 -11.52 9.37
N GLN A 64 -1.70 -12.55 10.21
CA GLN A 64 -0.64 -13.47 10.60
C GLN A 64 -0.04 -14.21 9.39
N LYS A 65 -0.86 -14.67 8.45
CA LYS A 65 -0.34 -15.36 7.25
C LYS A 65 0.39 -14.39 6.31
N VAL A 66 -0.02 -13.14 6.20
CA VAL A 66 0.74 -12.11 5.47
C VAL A 66 2.10 -11.87 6.13
N GLN A 67 2.12 -11.68 7.45
CA GLN A 67 3.37 -11.56 8.20
C GLN A 67 4.29 -12.77 7.98
N GLU A 68 3.78 -14.00 8.16
CA GLU A 68 4.55 -15.24 7.98
C GLU A 68 5.20 -15.35 6.59
N VAL A 69 4.49 -14.95 5.52
CA VAL A 69 5.04 -15.05 4.15
C VAL A 69 6.09 -13.98 3.88
N LEU A 70 5.95 -12.77 4.46
CA LEU A 70 6.92 -11.69 4.32
C LEU A 70 8.20 -11.99 5.09
N GLU A 71 8.08 -12.51 6.31
CA GLU A 71 9.24 -12.97 7.10
C GLU A 71 9.99 -14.08 6.37
N LYS A 72 9.28 -15.07 5.83
CA LYS A 72 9.89 -16.15 5.02
C LYS A 72 10.55 -15.61 3.75
N LEU A 73 9.92 -14.66 3.07
CA LEU A 73 10.49 -14.04 1.87
C LEU A 73 11.80 -13.33 2.21
N ALA A 74 11.81 -12.46 3.21
CA ALA A 74 12.99 -11.74 3.67
C ALA A 74 14.10 -12.67 4.18
N GLN A 75 13.76 -13.80 4.80
CA GLN A 75 14.73 -14.81 5.18
C GLN A 75 15.33 -15.55 3.96
N SER A 76 14.48 -15.92 3.00
CA SER A 76 14.91 -16.69 1.82
C SER A 76 15.62 -15.86 0.75
N GLN A 77 15.38 -14.54 0.74
CA GLN A 77 15.89 -13.58 -0.23
C GLN A 77 16.55 -12.39 0.50
N SER A 78 17.31 -12.67 1.55
CA SER A 78 17.89 -11.66 2.45
C SER A 78 18.88 -10.69 1.78
N GLU A 79 19.33 -10.99 0.57
CA GLU A 79 20.18 -10.10 -0.25
C GLU A 79 19.36 -9.20 -1.20
N GLN A 80 18.06 -9.51 -1.38
CA GLN A 80 17.19 -8.87 -2.37
C GLN A 80 16.04 -8.11 -1.72
N ILE A 81 15.60 -8.46 -0.51
CA ILE A 81 14.58 -7.71 0.21
C ILE A 81 14.82 -7.79 1.72
N GLU A 82 14.66 -6.66 2.40
CA GLU A 82 14.75 -6.55 3.84
C GLU A 82 13.35 -6.29 4.42
N LEU A 83 12.96 -7.06 5.43
CA LEU A 83 11.79 -6.74 6.25
C LEU A 83 12.28 -6.04 7.52
N LEU A 84 11.96 -4.75 7.62
CA LEU A 84 12.25 -3.94 8.79
C LEU A 84 11.29 -4.30 9.96
N PRO A 85 11.54 -3.83 11.20
CA PRO A 85 10.72 -4.18 12.35
C PRO A 85 9.22 -3.93 12.15
N ILE A 86 8.40 -4.95 12.36
CA ILE A 86 6.94 -4.86 12.19
C ILE A 86 6.37 -3.87 13.20
N VAL A 87 5.51 -2.97 12.72
CA VAL A 87 4.78 -2.02 13.57
C VAL A 87 3.40 -2.60 13.90
N ASN A 88 3.23 -2.99 15.16
CA ASN A 88 1.97 -3.48 15.68
C ASN A 88 1.92 -3.19 17.20
N PRO A 89 1.10 -2.24 17.68
CA PRO A 89 0.05 -1.52 16.93
C PRO A 89 0.59 -0.40 16.02
N ALA A 90 -0.10 -0.15 14.90
CA ALA A 90 0.16 0.97 13.99
C ALA A 90 -0.46 2.27 14.50
N THR A 91 0.22 2.87 15.48
CA THR A 91 -0.08 4.19 16.01
C THR A 91 0.66 5.28 15.22
N PRO A 92 0.20 6.55 15.23
CA PRO A 92 0.91 7.63 14.55
C PRO A 92 2.37 7.78 14.97
N GLU A 93 2.66 7.67 16.28
CA GLU A 93 4.03 7.76 16.81
C GLU A 93 4.91 6.59 16.34
N ALA A 94 4.40 5.36 16.42
CA ALA A 94 5.14 4.19 15.97
C ALA A 94 5.40 4.20 14.45
N ILE A 95 4.46 4.73 13.67
CA ILE A 95 4.63 4.93 12.22
C ILE A 95 5.69 6.00 11.94
N ASP A 96 5.67 7.16 12.61
CA ASP A 96 6.71 8.19 12.40
C ASP A 96 8.10 7.66 12.74
N ALA A 97 8.24 6.97 13.88
CA ALA A 97 9.49 6.38 14.33
C ALA A 97 10.05 5.37 13.32
N VAL A 98 9.19 4.52 12.74
CA VAL A 98 9.65 3.52 11.78
C VAL A 98 9.99 4.12 10.41
N LEU A 99 9.31 5.20 10.03
CA LEU A 99 9.57 5.93 8.79
C LEU A 99 10.95 6.62 8.81
N GLU A 100 11.54 6.89 9.99
CA GLU A 100 12.93 7.36 10.10
C GLU A 100 13.95 6.40 9.49
N GLN A 101 13.62 5.11 9.38
CA GLN A 101 14.43 4.10 8.70
C GLN A 101 14.37 4.22 7.17
N GLN A 102 13.60 5.17 6.65
CA GLN A 102 13.43 5.45 5.21
C GLN A 102 13.06 4.20 4.39
N PRO A 103 11.97 3.50 4.75
CA PRO A 103 11.54 2.33 3.99
C PRO A 103 11.19 2.70 2.55
N HIS A 104 11.61 1.86 1.60
CA HIS A 104 11.23 1.94 0.21
C HIS A 104 9.74 1.62 0.03
N ILE A 105 9.21 0.71 0.88
CA ILE A 105 7.84 0.24 0.83
C ILE A 105 7.17 0.29 2.20
N PHE A 106 5.97 0.86 2.26
CA PHE A 106 5.10 0.86 3.43
C PHE A 106 3.84 0.03 3.18
N HIS A 107 3.68 -1.11 3.86
CA HIS A 107 2.50 -1.97 3.76
C HIS A 107 1.64 -1.82 5.01
N PHE A 108 0.45 -1.25 4.83
CA PHE A 108 -0.55 -1.11 5.88
C PHE A 108 -1.62 -2.21 5.79
N ILE A 109 -1.92 -2.84 6.93
CA ILE A 109 -3.06 -3.74 7.12
C ILE A 109 -3.96 -3.16 8.22
N GLY A 110 -5.24 -2.96 7.93
CA GLY A 110 -6.18 -2.46 8.92
C GLY A 110 -7.60 -2.29 8.39
N HIS A 111 -8.39 -1.49 9.10
CA HIS A 111 -9.78 -1.19 8.77
C HIS A 111 -9.94 0.13 8.05
N GLY A 112 -11.03 0.23 7.28
CA GLY A 112 -11.44 1.46 6.60
C GLY A 112 -12.95 1.64 6.67
N CYS A 113 -13.42 2.88 6.58
CA CYS A 113 -14.84 3.18 6.49
C CYS A 113 -15.10 4.40 5.61
N LEU A 114 -16.30 4.48 5.05
CA LEU A 114 -16.79 5.69 4.38
C LEU A 114 -17.63 6.46 5.38
N ASN A 115 -17.19 7.67 5.75
CA ASN A 115 -17.97 8.61 6.52
C ASN A 115 -18.71 9.57 5.57
N ASN A 116 -20.00 9.80 5.81
CA ASN A 116 -20.85 10.68 5.02
C ASN A 116 -21.59 11.75 5.86
N GLU A 117 -21.09 12.09 7.04
CA GLU A 117 -21.71 13.07 7.95
C GLU A 117 -21.89 14.46 7.32
N THR A 118 -21.04 14.81 6.35
CA THR A 118 -21.07 16.12 5.68
C THR A 118 -21.80 16.12 4.33
N GLY A 119 -22.47 15.01 3.97
CA GLY A 119 -23.08 14.82 2.65
C GLY A 119 -22.07 14.55 1.52
N LYS A 120 -20.79 14.37 1.88
CA LYS A 120 -19.72 13.94 1.00
C LYS A 120 -19.11 12.67 1.59
N GLU A 121 -19.00 11.62 0.78
CA GLU A 121 -18.30 10.41 1.17
C GLU A 121 -16.80 10.68 1.32
N ILE A 122 -16.28 10.51 2.53
CA ILE A 122 -14.87 10.64 2.90
C ILE A 122 -14.39 9.27 3.37
N GLY A 123 -13.36 8.74 2.70
CA GLY A 123 -12.69 7.52 3.16
C GLY A 123 -11.81 7.80 4.37
N GLN A 124 -11.96 6.97 5.40
CA GLN A 124 -11.14 6.97 6.60
C GLN A 124 -10.45 5.62 6.78
N ILE A 125 -9.30 5.64 7.44
CA ILE A 125 -8.54 4.45 7.88
C ILE A 125 -8.49 4.47 9.40
N ALA A 126 -8.63 3.31 10.03
CA ALA A 126 -8.41 3.17 11.47
C ALA A 126 -6.91 2.94 11.74
N LEU A 127 -6.27 3.88 12.41
CA LEU A 127 -5.04 3.66 13.15
C LEU A 127 -5.37 3.20 14.56
N VAL A 128 -4.36 2.93 15.38
CA VAL A 128 -4.55 2.62 16.80
C VAL A 128 -4.21 3.86 17.63
N ASP A 129 -5.06 4.18 18.60
CA ASP A 129 -4.78 5.17 19.63
C ASP A 129 -3.75 4.63 20.63
N ASP A 130 -2.71 5.44 20.94
CA ASP A 130 -1.59 5.05 21.81
C ASP A 130 -1.99 4.79 23.27
N VAL A 131 -3.14 5.31 23.73
CA VAL A 131 -3.55 5.26 25.14
C VAL A 131 -4.61 4.18 25.37
N PHE A 132 -5.62 4.12 24.51
CA PHE A 132 -6.78 3.26 24.69
C PHE A 132 -6.74 1.97 23.86
N GLU A 133 -5.79 1.86 22.92
CA GLU A 133 -5.73 0.76 21.93
C GLU A 133 -7.02 0.64 21.10
N GLU A 134 -7.79 1.72 20.99
CA GLU A 134 -9.03 1.82 20.22
C GLU A 134 -8.77 2.44 18.83
N ALA A 135 -9.78 2.42 17.97
CA ALA A 135 -9.69 2.92 16.61
C ALA A 135 -9.58 4.45 16.57
N LEU A 136 -8.41 4.93 16.12
CA LEU A 136 -8.22 6.31 15.72
C LEU A 136 -8.56 6.46 14.22
N TRP A 137 -9.78 6.89 13.91
CA TRP A 137 -10.23 7.11 12.53
C TRP A 137 -9.63 8.38 11.94
N VAL A 138 -8.79 8.20 10.90
CA VAL A 138 -8.09 9.30 10.22
C VAL A 138 -8.52 9.40 8.77
N ASP A 139 -8.63 10.62 8.26
CA ASP A 139 -8.88 10.85 6.84
C ASP A 139 -7.60 10.71 5.99
N ALA A 140 -7.76 10.81 4.68
CA ALA A 140 -6.64 10.74 3.76
C ALA A 140 -5.59 11.83 3.96
N GLY A 141 -6.00 13.02 4.41
CA GLY A 141 -5.11 14.15 4.63
C GLY A 141 -4.17 13.90 5.80
N PHE A 142 -4.72 13.41 6.92
CA PHE A 142 -3.95 12.99 8.09
C PHE A 142 -3.06 11.80 7.75
N PHE A 143 -3.61 10.73 7.16
CA PHE A 143 -2.84 9.52 6.83
C PHE A 143 -1.69 9.83 5.86
N GLY A 144 -1.94 10.61 4.81
CA GLY A 144 -0.89 11.07 3.90
C GLY A 144 0.12 12.00 4.58
N GLY A 145 -0.31 12.75 5.60
CA GLY A 145 0.52 13.62 6.41
C GLY A 145 1.61 12.89 7.20
N LEU A 146 1.38 11.62 7.57
CA LEU A 146 2.38 10.76 8.21
C LEU A 146 3.65 10.61 7.36
N PHE A 147 3.52 10.68 6.04
CA PHE A 147 4.64 10.52 5.11
C PHE A 147 5.33 11.85 4.74
N ASN A 148 5.01 12.97 5.40
CA ASN A 148 5.58 14.27 5.02
C ASN A 148 7.08 14.38 5.31
N ARG A 149 7.55 13.71 6.36
CA ARG A 149 8.95 13.74 6.80
C ARG A 149 9.80 12.74 6.03
N TYR A 150 9.31 11.51 5.87
CA TYR A 150 9.94 10.46 5.07
C TYR A 150 8.91 9.83 4.15
N ARG A 151 9.26 9.69 2.86
CA ARG A 151 8.33 9.27 1.80
C ARG A 151 8.75 7.93 1.23
N PRO A 152 8.00 6.84 1.49
CA PRO A 152 8.21 5.59 0.79
C PRO A 152 7.87 5.76 -0.70
N GLY A 153 8.58 5.00 -1.56
CA GLY A 153 8.30 4.98 -2.99
C GLY A 153 6.99 4.26 -3.33
N ILE A 154 6.62 3.28 -2.48
CA ILE A 154 5.41 2.47 -2.63
C ILE A 154 4.66 2.43 -1.29
N VAL A 155 3.35 2.68 -1.34
CA VAL A 155 2.44 2.41 -0.22
C VAL A 155 1.45 1.32 -0.63
N MET A 156 1.43 0.20 0.10
CA MET A 156 0.43 -0.85 -0.06
C MET A 156 -0.65 -0.70 1.01
N LEU A 157 -1.91 -0.56 0.60
CA LEU A 157 -3.06 -0.49 1.48
C LEU A 157 -3.88 -1.77 1.35
N GLN A 158 -3.89 -2.59 2.40
CA GLN A 158 -4.66 -3.83 2.49
C GLN A 158 -5.78 -3.68 3.53
N ALA A 159 -7.03 -3.71 3.07
CA ALA A 159 -8.18 -3.82 3.96
C ALA A 159 -8.29 -5.25 4.49
N CYS A 160 -8.62 -5.42 5.77
CA CYS A 160 -8.87 -6.73 6.36
C CYS A 160 -10.20 -7.33 5.88
N GLU A 161 -10.27 -8.67 5.82
CA GLU A 161 -11.46 -9.48 5.47
C GLU A 161 -12.66 -9.22 6.39
N GLY A 162 -12.44 -8.75 7.62
CA GLY A 162 -13.50 -8.41 8.59
C GLY A 162 -13.95 -6.95 8.56
N GLY A 163 -13.56 -6.16 7.56
CA GLY A 163 -14.01 -4.78 7.41
C GLY A 163 -15.50 -4.70 7.05
N MET A 164 -16.12 -3.54 7.25
CA MET A 164 -17.40 -3.26 6.59
C MET A 164 -17.17 -3.19 5.08
N LEU A 165 -18.16 -3.55 4.24
CA LEU A 165 -18.10 -3.43 2.77
C LEU A 165 -17.57 -2.07 2.24
N SER A 166 -17.65 -1.00 3.05
CA SER A 166 -17.10 0.33 2.80
C SER A 166 -15.57 0.43 2.91
N ALA A 167 -14.87 -0.56 3.48
CA ALA A 167 -13.45 -0.49 3.80
C ALA A 167 -12.57 -0.42 2.56
N SER A 168 -12.78 -1.29 1.58
CA SER A 168 -12.00 -1.24 0.34
C SER A 168 -12.27 0.03 -0.48
N GLN A 169 -13.51 0.55 -0.42
CA GLN A 169 -13.86 1.83 -1.06
C GLN A 169 -13.17 3.00 -0.36
N ALA A 170 -13.12 3.00 0.97
CA ALA A 170 -12.38 3.97 1.76
C ALA A 170 -10.90 3.96 1.40
N PHE A 171 -10.29 2.78 1.30
CA PHE A 171 -8.88 2.62 0.93
C PHE A 171 -8.58 3.15 -0.47
N VAL A 172 -9.46 2.89 -1.45
CA VAL A 172 -9.33 3.46 -2.79
C VAL A 172 -9.48 4.99 -2.77
N GLY A 173 -10.39 5.52 -1.96
CA GLY A 173 -10.57 6.96 -1.76
C GLY A 173 -9.35 7.63 -1.13
N VAL A 174 -8.81 7.04 -0.07
CA VAL A 174 -7.58 7.48 0.60
C VAL A 174 -6.39 7.37 -0.33
N ALA A 175 -6.20 6.24 -1.01
CA ALA A 175 -5.14 6.03 -2.00
C ALA A 175 -5.14 7.12 -3.09
N SER A 176 -6.32 7.49 -3.60
CA SER A 176 -6.47 8.54 -4.62
C SER A 176 -6.03 9.92 -4.11
N LYS A 177 -6.14 10.16 -2.80
CA LYS A 177 -5.76 11.42 -2.16
C LYS A 177 -4.28 11.47 -1.76
N ILE A 178 -3.72 10.40 -1.21
CA ILE A 178 -2.30 10.38 -0.80
C ILE A 178 -1.35 10.43 -1.99
N VAL A 179 -1.72 9.90 -3.16
CA VAL A 179 -0.95 10.09 -4.40
C VAL A 179 -0.83 11.57 -4.78
N GLN A 180 -1.85 12.39 -4.49
CA GLN A 180 -1.81 13.84 -4.70
C GLN A 180 -0.85 14.54 -3.72
N GLN A 181 -0.43 13.85 -2.66
CA GLN A 181 0.49 14.35 -1.62
C GLN A 181 1.94 13.85 -1.81
N ASN A 182 2.31 13.50 -3.05
CA ASN A 182 3.67 13.09 -3.47
C ASN A 182 4.12 11.68 -3.07
N ILE A 183 3.18 10.77 -2.77
CA ILE A 183 3.50 9.33 -2.78
C ILE A 183 3.51 8.84 -4.23
N PRO A 184 4.64 8.30 -4.76
CA PRO A 184 4.75 7.98 -6.18
C PRO A 184 3.76 6.89 -6.64
N VAL A 185 3.64 5.82 -5.85
CA VAL A 185 2.81 4.66 -6.18
C VAL A 185 2.05 4.18 -4.95
N VAL A 186 0.74 3.99 -5.12
CA VAL A 186 -0.11 3.34 -4.11
C VAL A 186 -0.74 2.09 -4.72
N VAL A 187 -0.65 0.97 -4.01
CA VAL A 187 -1.30 -0.29 -4.35
C VAL A 187 -2.39 -0.54 -3.32
N ALA A 188 -3.65 -0.44 -3.73
CA ALA A 188 -4.79 -0.62 -2.83
C ALA A 188 -5.58 -1.87 -3.19
N MET A 189 -5.89 -2.71 -2.20
CA MET A 189 -6.84 -3.80 -2.37
C MET A 189 -8.26 -3.22 -2.56
N GLN A 190 -8.89 -3.56 -3.67
CA GLN A 190 -10.15 -2.98 -4.16
C GLN A 190 -11.38 -3.68 -3.58
N TYR A 191 -11.23 -4.91 -3.09
CA TYR A 191 -12.28 -5.67 -2.40
C TYR A 191 -11.69 -6.35 -1.17
N GLU A 192 -12.55 -6.74 -0.24
CA GLU A 192 -12.19 -7.69 0.80
C GLU A 192 -11.65 -8.96 0.15
N VAL A 193 -10.46 -9.36 0.58
CA VAL A 193 -9.81 -10.58 0.15
C VAL A 193 -9.51 -11.42 1.38
N SER A 194 -9.64 -12.75 1.22
CA SER A 194 -9.26 -13.64 2.31
C SER A 194 -7.80 -13.43 2.69
N ASN A 195 -7.44 -13.69 3.95
CA ASN A 195 -6.05 -13.58 4.36
C ASN A 195 -5.11 -14.46 3.52
N ILE A 196 -5.58 -15.65 3.13
CA ILE A 196 -4.84 -16.55 2.22
C ILE A 196 -4.58 -15.84 0.89
N THR A 197 -5.62 -15.26 0.28
CA THR A 197 -5.51 -14.49 -0.97
C THR A 197 -4.55 -13.32 -0.82
N ALA A 198 -4.66 -12.53 0.25
CA ALA A 198 -3.77 -11.41 0.53
C ALA A 198 -2.31 -11.86 0.66
N SER A 199 -2.05 -12.94 1.38
CA SER A 199 -0.70 -13.50 1.55
C SER A 199 -0.11 -14.01 0.24
N CYS A 200 -0.90 -14.69 -0.60
CA CYS A 200 -0.45 -15.15 -1.91
C CYS A 200 -0.12 -13.97 -2.85
N PHE A 201 -0.96 -12.93 -2.82
CA PHE A 201 -0.70 -11.70 -3.56
C PHE A 201 0.58 -11.02 -3.05
N ALA A 202 0.70 -10.78 -1.75
CA ALA A 202 1.84 -10.11 -1.13
C ALA A 202 3.15 -10.86 -1.43
N TYR A 203 3.19 -12.17 -1.19
CA TYR A 203 4.37 -12.99 -1.49
C TYR A 203 4.85 -12.81 -2.93
N ARG A 204 3.95 -12.98 -3.91
CA ARG A 204 4.32 -12.85 -5.33
C ARG A 204 4.62 -11.42 -5.73
N PHE A 205 3.93 -10.44 -5.16
CA PHE A 205 4.22 -9.03 -5.44
C PHE A 205 5.63 -8.66 -4.99
N TYR A 206 5.97 -8.94 -3.72
CA TYR A 206 7.29 -8.60 -3.17
C TYR A 206 8.42 -9.46 -3.73
N GLU A 207 8.17 -10.73 -4.05
CA GLU A 207 9.14 -11.58 -4.76
C GLU A 207 9.54 -10.96 -6.11
N ARG A 208 8.59 -10.39 -6.86
CA ARG A 208 8.89 -9.74 -8.14
C ARG A 208 9.61 -8.42 -7.94
N LEU A 209 9.22 -7.62 -6.94
CA LEU A 209 9.95 -6.39 -6.61
C LEU A 209 11.40 -6.65 -6.19
N ALA A 210 11.64 -7.72 -5.42
CA ALA A 210 12.98 -8.16 -5.03
C ALA A 210 13.85 -8.55 -6.25
N GLN A 211 13.22 -8.88 -7.39
CA GLN A 211 13.88 -9.19 -8.67
C GLN A 211 13.97 -7.97 -9.61
N ASP A 212 13.86 -6.76 -9.08
CA ASP A 212 13.90 -5.49 -9.81
C ASP A 212 12.78 -5.32 -10.86
N ASP A 213 11.67 -6.08 -10.78
CA ASP A 213 10.53 -5.84 -11.67
C ASP A 213 9.87 -4.48 -11.36
N PRO A 214 9.40 -3.76 -12.41
CA PRO A 214 8.52 -2.61 -12.23
C PRO A 214 7.26 -2.93 -11.42
N VAL A 215 6.78 -1.97 -10.63
CA VAL A 215 5.64 -2.15 -9.70
C VAL A 215 4.37 -2.64 -10.40
N ASP A 216 4.11 -2.17 -11.61
CA ASP A 216 2.96 -2.59 -12.41
C ASP A 216 3.07 -4.06 -12.86
N LEU A 217 4.27 -4.53 -13.21
CA LEU A 217 4.54 -5.93 -13.52
C LEU A 217 4.46 -6.81 -12.27
N ALA A 218 5.04 -6.38 -11.15
CA ALA A 218 4.94 -7.08 -9.87
C ALA A 218 3.47 -7.27 -9.45
N ALA A 219 2.65 -6.22 -9.56
CA ALA A 219 1.22 -6.29 -9.25
C ALA A 219 0.44 -7.19 -10.23
N GLN A 220 0.82 -7.21 -11.52
CA GLN A 220 0.25 -8.16 -12.47
C GLN A 220 0.55 -9.61 -12.09
N ASN A 221 1.77 -9.91 -11.67
CA ASN A 221 2.15 -11.25 -11.20
C ASN A 221 1.42 -11.63 -9.91
N GLY A 222 1.29 -10.71 -8.95
CA GLY A 222 0.45 -10.88 -7.76
C GLY A 222 -1.00 -11.21 -8.13
N ARG A 223 -1.61 -10.46 -9.06
CA ARG A 223 -2.98 -10.74 -9.56
C ARG A 223 -3.11 -12.11 -10.22
N ARG A 224 -2.12 -12.53 -11.01
CA ARG A 224 -2.11 -13.87 -11.63
C ARG A 224 -2.04 -14.98 -10.59
N ALA A 225 -1.28 -14.77 -9.51
CA ALA A 225 -1.12 -15.75 -8.45
C ALA A 225 -2.45 -16.07 -7.76
N ILE A 226 -3.27 -15.05 -7.51
CA ILE A 226 -4.58 -15.20 -6.85
C ILE A 226 -5.70 -15.56 -7.82
N ALA A 227 -5.51 -15.43 -9.13
CA ALA A 227 -6.50 -15.80 -10.14
C ALA A 227 -6.72 -17.32 -10.27
N ASN A 228 -5.78 -18.12 -9.75
CA ASN A 228 -5.81 -19.57 -9.79
C ASN A 228 -6.38 -20.20 -8.50
N PHE A 229 -6.86 -19.40 -7.55
CA PHE A 229 -7.52 -19.84 -6.32
C PHE A 229 -9.06 -19.82 -6.45
#